data_AF-A0A2V6YX05-F1
#
_entry.id   AF-A0A2V6YX05-F1
#
_cell.length_a   1.000
_cell.length_b   1.000
_cell.length_c   1.000
_cell.angle_alpha   90.00
_cell.angle_beta   90.00
_cell.angle_gamma   90.00
#
_symmetry.space_group_name_H-M   'P 1'
#
loop_
_entity.id
_entity.type
_entity.pdbx_description
1 polymer ?
#
loop_
_entity_poly.entity_id
_entity_poly.type
_entity_poly.pdbx_seq_one_letter_code
_entity_poly.pdbx_strand_id
1 'polypeptide(L)'
;MIRSLSHDPIALYGREPMHSPEKESPVVRWLTLLLLLTALLSAPALAADLDGTLKKIKRTKTITLGYQESARPFSFANAEGKPAGYSVDLCALVAAGVGKQLGLPDLQLKWVKVSVENRVQAVARGTIDLECGTTTAALSRYELVDFSLLTFID
;
A
#
# COMPACT_ATOMS: atom_id res chain seq x y z
N MET A 1 33.50 -14.46 68.23
CA MET A 1 33.86 -15.33 69.37
C MET A 1 33.91 -16.77 68.86
N ILE A 2 35.08 -17.43 69.01
CA ILE A 2 35.36 -18.85 69.39
C ILE A 2 34.74 -19.95 68.48
N ARG A 3 35.41 -20.99 67.92
CA ARG A 3 36.67 -21.77 68.15
C ARG A 3 37.00 -22.53 66.83
N SER A 4 38.22 -22.61 66.27
CA SER A 4 39.32 -23.61 66.53
C SER A 4 38.86 -25.08 66.58
N LEU A 5 39.45 -26.12 65.97
CA LEU A 5 40.60 -26.37 65.05
C LEU A 5 40.51 -27.85 64.60
N SER A 6 41.17 -28.15 63.46
CA SER A 6 41.83 -29.42 63.07
C SER A 6 41.01 -30.67 62.69
N HIS A 7 41.19 -31.16 61.46
CA HIS A 7 42.12 -32.26 61.13
C HIS A 7 42.10 -32.54 59.59
N ASP A 8 43.27 -32.44 58.96
CA ASP A 8 43.64 -33.10 57.68
C ASP A 8 43.81 -34.63 57.93
N PRO A 9 43.88 -35.56 56.93
CA PRO A 9 44.53 -35.38 55.63
C PRO A 9 44.05 -36.18 54.38
N ILE A 10 44.55 -35.71 53.22
CA ILE A 10 44.92 -36.42 51.97
C ILE A 10 43.84 -37.19 51.18
N ALA A 11 43.55 -36.71 49.96
CA ALA A 11 43.53 -37.54 48.75
C ALA A 11 43.43 -36.70 47.45
N LEU A 12 44.47 -36.83 46.62
CA LEU A 12 44.38 -36.95 45.16
C LEU A 12 44.11 -35.69 44.31
N TYR A 13 45.21 -35.01 43.98
CA TYR A 13 45.65 -34.77 42.60
C TYR A 13 44.55 -34.60 41.53
N GLY A 14 43.87 -33.45 41.53
CA GLY A 14 43.07 -32.97 40.40
C GLY A 14 43.83 -31.89 39.65
N ARG A 15 44.42 -32.25 38.50
CA ARG A 15 45.04 -31.29 37.57
C ARG A 15 43.90 -30.61 36.81
N GLU A 16 43.54 -29.37 37.14
CA GLU A 16 42.65 -28.59 36.27
C GLU A 16 43.38 -28.29 34.95
N PRO A 17 42.83 -28.65 33.78
CA PRO A 17 43.40 -28.21 32.53
C PRO A 17 43.03 -26.73 32.31
N MET A 18 44.05 -25.92 32.08
CA MET A 18 43.92 -24.58 31.50
C MET A 18 43.01 -24.64 30.27
N HIS A 19 41.91 -23.88 30.31
CA HIS A 19 41.04 -23.65 29.17
C HIS A 19 41.83 -22.93 28.08
N SER A 20 42.27 -23.69 27.09
CA SER A 20 42.89 -23.17 25.88
C SER A 20 41.82 -22.41 25.09
N PRO A 21 42.09 -21.22 24.54
CA PRO A 21 41.13 -20.54 23.69
C PRO A 21 40.83 -21.45 22.49
N GLU A 22 39.59 -21.93 22.38
CA GLU A 22 39.15 -22.67 21.20
C GLU A 22 39.40 -21.77 19.98
N LYS A 23 40.28 -22.26 19.11
CA LYS A 23 40.65 -21.57 17.88
C LYS A 23 39.44 -21.68 16.94
N GLU A 24 38.52 -20.72 17.04
CA GLU A 24 37.30 -20.73 16.25
C GLU A 24 37.66 -20.91 14.78
N SER A 25 37.07 -21.94 14.15
CA SER A 25 37.36 -22.25 12.77
C SER A 25 37.03 -21.03 11.90
N PRO A 26 37.84 -20.71 10.88
CA PRO A 26 37.60 -19.55 10.03
C PRO A 26 36.18 -19.58 9.44
N VAL A 27 35.63 -20.77 9.21
CA VAL A 27 34.27 -21.02 8.72
C VAL A 27 33.20 -20.48 9.67
N VAL A 28 33.34 -20.67 10.98
CA VAL A 28 32.38 -20.15 11.99
C VAL A 28 32.44 -18.62 12.06
N ARG A 29 33.62 -18.04 11.89
CA ARG A 29 33.82 -16.58 11.81
C ARG A 29 33.23 -15.97 10.54
N TRP A 30 33.34 -16.66 9.40
CA TRP A 30 32.70 -16.25 8.15
C TRP A 30 31.18 -16.38 8.22
N LEU A 31 30.66 -17.43 8.85
CA LEU A 31 29.22 -17.64 9.06
C LEU A 31 28.61 -16.57 9.97
N THR A 32 29.27 -16.20 11.06
CA THR A 32 28.81 -15.12 11.96
C THR A 32 28.87 -13.75 11.29
N LEU A 33 29.92 -13.47 10.49
CA LEU A 33 30.01 -12.25 9.68
C LEU A 33 28.91 -12.17 8.61
N LEU A 34 28.61 -13.28 7.93
CA LEU A 34 27.52 -13.36 6.96
C LEU A 34 26.16 -13.13 7.62
N LEU A 35 25.93 -13.70 8.80
CA LEU A 35 24.69 -13.54 9.56
C LEU A 35 24.49 -12.08 10.01
N LEU A 36 25.56 -11.43 10.48
CA LEU A 36 25.54 -10.00 10.84
C LEU A 36 25.33 -9.11 9.62
N LEU A 37 25.92 -9.44 8.46
CA LEU A 37 25.68 -8.71 7.21
C LEU A 37 24.21 -8.78 6.79
N THR A 38 23.58 -9.97 6.86
CA THR A 38 22.16 -10.13 6.50
C THR A 38 21.21 -9.35 7.42
N ALA A 39 21.55 -9.19 8.70
CA ALA A 39 20.77 -8.36 9.61
C ALA A 39 20.84 -6.86 9.26
N LEU A 40 21.99 -6.38 8.76
CA LEU A 40 22.15 -4.98 8.33
C LEU A 40 21.43 -4.64 7.02
N LEU A 41 21.12 -5.62 6.17
CA LEU A 41 20.35 -5.39 4.93
C LEU A 41 18.83 -5.38 5.15
N SER A 42 18.37 -5.60 6.38
CA SER A 42 16.95 -5.55 6.76
C SER A 42 16.47 -4.11 6.99
N ALA A 43 16.69 -3.21 6.03
CA ALA A 43 16.11 -1.87 6.10
C ALA A 43 14.58 -1.99 5.97
N PRO A 44 13.77 -1.40 6.87
CA PRO A 44 12.33 -1.36 6.68
C PRO A 44 12.03 -0.65 5.36
N ALA A 45 11.24 -1.29 4.49
CA ALA A 45 10.73 -0.63 3.31
C ALA A 45 9.94 0.61 3.77
N LEU A 46 10.48 1.80 3.50
CA LEU A 46 9.75 3.04 3.70
C LEU A 46 8.56 2.99 2.75
N ALA A 47 7.36 2.82 3.31
CA ALA A 47 6.13 2.97 2.55
C ALA A 47 6.15 4.37 1.94
N ALA A 48 6.07 4.45 0.60
CA ALA A 48 5.97 5.74 -0.07
C ALA A 48 4.77 6.50 0.51
N ASP A 49 5.00 7.75 0.92
CA ASP A 49 3.91 8.61 1.36
C ASP A 49 2.88 8.71 0.23
N LEU A 50 1.61 8.52 0.59
CA LEU A 50 0.54 8.76 -0.36
C LEU A 50 0.55 10.26 -0.71
N ASP A 51 0.49 10.56 -2.01
CA ASP A 51 0.29 11.90 -2.52
C ASP A 51 -0.98 12.00 -3.38
N GLY A 52 -1.39 13.23 -3.69
CA GLY A 52 -2.50 13.55 -4.59
C GLY A 52 -3.84 12.91 -4.19
N THR A 53 -4.51 12.31 -5.17
CA THR A 53 -5.87 11.76 -5.04
C THR A 53 -5.97 10.67 -3.98
N LEU A 54 -5.01 9.75 -3.88
CA LEU A 54 -5.05 8.67 -2.87
C LEU A 54 -4.89 9.22 -1.44
N LYS A 55 -4.04 10.25 -1.25
CA LYS A 55 -3.92 10.96 0.03
C LYS A 55 -5.23 11.63 0.42
N LYS A 56 -5.88 12.32 -0.54
CA LYS A 56 -7.20 12.93 -0.35
C LYS A 56 -8.21 11.87 0.08
N ILE A 57 -8.36 10.79 -0.69
CA ILE A 57 -9.33 9.72 -0.44
C ILE A 57 -9.08 9.08 0.93
N LYS A 58 -7.83 8.80 1.29
CA LYS A 58 -7.50 8.22 2.61
C LYS A 58 -7.91 9.13 3.76
N ARG A 59 -7.69 10.44 3.61
CA ARG A 59 -8.06 11.46 4.62
C ARG A 59 -9.57 11.65 4.72
N THR A 60 -10.28 11.73 3.60
CA THR A 60 -11.72 12.01 3.56
C THR A 60 -12.60 10.78 3.68
N LYS A 61 -12.01 9.57 3.55
CA LYS A 61 -12.73 8.29 3.45
C LYS A 61 -13.83 8.31 2.37
N THR A 62 -13.64 9.13 1.34
CA THR A 62 -14.62 9.35 0.27
C THR A 62 -13.91 9.45 -1.06
N ILE A 63 -14.44 8.76 -2.08
CA ILE A 63 -14.06 8.90 -3.49
C ILE A 63 -15.22 9.51 -4.26
N THR A 64 -14.94 10.54 -5.05
CA THR A 64 -15.95 11.29 -5.80
C THR A 64 -15.93 10.86 -7.26
N LEU A 65 -17.02 10.33 -7.77
CA LEU A 65 -17.13 9.73 -9.10
C LEU A 65 -18.08 10.56 -9.98
N GLY A 66 -17.61 10.98 -11.15
CA GLY A 66 -18.40 11.69 -12.14
C GLY A 66 -19.15 10.73 -13.06
N TYR A 67 -20.44 10.95 -13.30
CA TYR A 67 -21.23 10.17 -14.26
C TYR A 67 -22.00 11.08 -15.21
N GLN A 68 -22.27 10.60 -16.43
CA GLN A 68 -23.12 11.28 -17.40
C GLN A 68 -24.53 10.71 -17.33
N GLU A 69 -25.56 11.51 -17.59
CA GLU A 69 -26.95 11.05 -17.40
C GLU A 69 -27.55 10.35 -18.64
N SER A 70 -26.99 10.60 -19.83
CA SER A 70 -27.59 10.22 -21.12
C SER A 70 -26.67 9.39 -22.02
N ALA A 71 -25.53 8.89 -21.52
CA ALA A 71 -24.56 8.14 -22.32
C ALA A 71 -24.80 6.61 -22.20
N ARG A 72 -26.02 6.15 -22.52
CA ARG A 72 -26.32 4.71 -22.56
C ARG A 72 -25.47 4.00 -23.63
N PRO A 73 -25.03 2.75 -23.40
CA PRO A 73 -25.20 1.92 -22.19
C PRO A 73 -24.09 2.11 -21.13
N PHE A 74 -23.23 3.12 -21.26
CA PHE A 74 -22.01 3.26 -20.49
C PHE A 74 -22.16 4.02 -19.17
N SER A 75 -22.86 5.16 -19.21
CA SER A 75 -23.05 6.05 -18.08
C SER A 75 -24.37 6.78 -18.25
N PHE A 76 -25.35 6.45 -17.40
CA PHE A 76 -26.67 7.05 -17.47
C PHE A 76 -27.33 7.06 -16.09
N ALA A 77 -28.38 7.87 -15.95
CA ALA A 77 -29.28 7.78 -14.80
C ALA A 77 -30.33 6.69 -15.06
N ASN A 78 -30.44 5.70 -14.16
CA ASN A 78 -31.46 4.65 -14.23
C ASN A 78 -32.85 5.21 -13.85
N ALA A 79 -33.88 4.35 -13.80
CA ALA A 79 -35.24 4.77 -13.48
C ALA A 79 -35.39 5.39 -12.08
N GLU A 80 -34.46 5.10 -11.16
CA GLU A 80 -34.40 5.65 -9.81
C GLU A 80 -33.54 6.92 -9.72
N GLY A 81 -33.01 7.41 -10.85
CA GLY A 81 -32.09 8.55 -10.92
C GLY A 81 -30.66 8.23 -10.43
N LYS A 82 -30.32 6.95 -10.23
CA LYS A 82 -28.98 6.54 -9.80
C LYS A 82 -28.07 6.31 -11.01
N PRO A 83 -26.76 6.56 -10.90
CA PRO A 83 -25.79 6.21 -11.94
C PRO A 83 -25.82 4.71 -12.23
N ALA A 84 -25.81 4.36 -13.51
CA ALA A 84 -25.76 2.99 -14.00
C ALA A 84 -25.06 2.91 -15.36
N GLY A 85 -24.63 1.70 -15.72
CA GLY A 85 -24.01 1.40 -17.01
C GLY A 85 -22.58 0.89 -16.87
N TYR A 86 -22.03 0.42 -17.99
CA TYR A 86 -20.73 -0.26 -18.01
C TYR A 86 -19.59 0.54 -17.36
N SER A 87 -19.44 1.83 -17.71
CA SER A 87 -18.35 2.67 -17.17
C SER A 87 -18.58 3.03 -15.69
N VAL A 88 -19.85 3.14 -15.27
CA VAL A 88 -20.21 3.36 -13.86
C VAL A 88 -19.83 2.14 -13.02
N ASP A 89 -20.18 0.94 -13.48
CA ASP A 89 -19.87 -0.32 -12.79
C ASP A 89 -18.36 -0.53 -12.69
N LEU A 90 -17.62 -0.24 -13.78
CA LEU A 90 -16.16 -0.31 -13.77
C LEU A 90 -15.54 0.65 -12.75
N CYS A 91 -16.00 1.90 -12.69
CA CYS A 91 -15.56 2.86 -11.68
C CYS A 91 -15.85 2.39 -10.25
N ALA A 92 -17.00 1.76 -10.00
CA ALA A 92 -17.34 1.21 -8.69
C ALA A 92 -16.37 0.09 -8.29
N LEU A 93 -15.97 -0.77 -9.23
CA LEU A 93 -14.95 -1.81 -9.00
C LEU A 93 -13.57 -1.19 -8.70
N VAL A 94 -13.18 -0.14 -9.43
CA VAL A 94 -11.95 0.61 -9.15
C VAL A 94 -11.99 1.21 -7.74
N ALA A 95 -13.10 1.85 -7.36
CA ALA A 95 -13.29 2.41 -6.02
C ALA A 95 -13.18 1.35 -4.93
N ALA A 96 -13.76 0.16 -5.13
CA ALA A 96 -13.61 -0.97 -4.21
C ALA A 96 -12.15 -1.43 -4.10
N GLY A 97 -11.43 -1.50 -5.22
CA GLY A 97 -9.99 -1.79 -5.25
C GLY A 97 -9.15 -0.76 -4.48
N VAL A 98 -9.46 0.53 -4.66
CA VAL A 98 -8.84 1.63 -3.90
C VAL A 98 -9.13 1.49 -2.40
N GLY A 99 -10.39 1.22 -2.03
CA GLY A 99 -10.78 0.98 -0.64
C GLY A 99 -9.97 -0.15 0.01
N LYS A 100 -9.84 -1.28 -0.70
CA LYS A 100 -9.01 -2.41 -0.24
C LYS A 100 -7.54 -2.02 -0.07
N GLN A 101 -6.94 -1.34 -1.04
CA GLN A 101 -5.52 -0.94 -0.98
C GLN A 101 -5.25 0.05 0.15
N LEU A 102 -6.21 0.92 0.47
CA LEU A 102 -6.06 1.93 1.51
C LEU A 102 -6.49 1.45 2.91
N GLY A 103 -7.00 0.23 3.04
CA GLY A 103 -7.55 -0.29 4.31
C GLY A 103 -8.86 0.39 4.72
N LEU A 104 -9.68 0.79 3.75
CA LEU A 104 -10.97 1.47 3.91
C LEU A 104 -12.09 0.56 3.41
N PRO A 105 -12.58 -0.41 4.22
CA PRO A 105 -13.66 -1.31 3.81
C PRO A 105 -14.97 -0.56 3.53
N ASP A 106 -15.20 0.56 4.22
CA ASP A 106 -16.39 1.40 4.09
C ASP A 106 -16.11 2.69 3.31
N LEU A 107 -15.27 2.63 2.26
CA LEU A 107 -14.98 3.79 1.43
C LEU A 107 -16.28 4.33 0.81
N GLN A 108 -16.62 5.59 1.12
CA GLN A 108 -17.87 6.19 0.62
C GLN A 108 -17.74 6.62 -0.84
N LEU A 109 -18.70 6.25 -1.66
CA LEU A 109 -18.81 6.68 -3.05
C LEU A 109 -19.74 7.89 -3.13
N LYS A 110 -19.20 9.04 -3.55
CA LYS A 110 -19.97 10.25 -3.83
C LYS A 110 -20.13 10.42 -5.33
N TRP A 111 -21.36 10.31 -5.83
CA TRP A 111 -21.64 10.49 -7.24
C TRP A 111 -21.96 11.94 -7.60
N VAL A 112 -21.39 12.42 -8.69
CA VAL A 112 -21.60 13.78 -9.22
C VAL A 112 -21.98 13.70 -10.68
N LYS A 113 -23.11 14.29 -11.05
CA LYS A 113 -23.50 14.41 -12.46
C LYS A 113 -22.56 15.38 -13.18
N VAL A 114 -22.02 14.96 -14.31
CA VAL A 114 -21.20 15.77 -15.21
C VAL A 114 -21.78 15.79 -16.62
N SER A 115 -21.37 16.80 -17.38
CA SER A 115 -21.70 17.01 -18.79
C SER A 115 -20.50 16.66 -19.67
N VAL A 116 -20.72 16.55 -20.98
CA VAL A 116 -19.64 16.33 -21.95
C VAL A 116 -18.61 17.45 -21.88
N GLU A 117 -19.07 18.67 -21.65
CA GLU A 117 -18.31 19.90 -21.69
C GLU A 117 -17.43 20.06 -20.44
N ASN A 118 -17.96 19.74 -19.26
CA ASN A 118 -17.28 20.01 -17.99
C ASN A 118 -16.51 18.82 -17.39
N ARG A 119 -16.73 17.58 -17.87
CA ARG A 119 -16.21 16.37 -17.21
C ARG A 119 -14.69 16.33 -17.06
N VAL A 120 -13.94 16.74 -18.10
CA VAL A 120 -12.46 16.76 -18.07
C VAL A 120 -11.97 17.80 -17.07
N GLN A 121 -12.58 18.99 -17.07
CA GLN A 121 -12.24 20.06 -16.13
C GLN A 121 -12.63 19.70 -14.69
N ALA A 122 -13.70 18.93 -14.49
CA ALA A 122 -14.11 18.47 -13.17
C ALA A 122 -13.07 17.54 -12.54
N VAL A 123 -12.42 16.68 -13.34
CA VAL A 123 -11.26 15.88 -12.90
C VAL A 123 -10.06 16.78 -12.64
N ALA A 124 -9.69 17.64 -13.59
CA ALA A 124 -8.51 18.52 -13.48
C ALA A 124 -8.56 19.43 -12.24
N ARG A 125 -9.76 19.86 -11.82
CA ARG A 125 -9.97 20.70 -10.62
C ARG A 125 -10.18 19.89 -9.33
N GLY A 126 -10.17 18.57 -9.40
CA GLY A 126 -10.43 17.67 -8.26
C GLY A 126 -11.85 17.73 -7.71
N THR A 127 -12.81 18.26 -8.49
CA THR A 127 -14.25 18.25 -8.16
C THR A 127 -14.78 16.83 -8.15
N ILE A 128 -14.31 16.02 -9.11
CA ILE A 128 -14.43 14.56 -9.11
C ILE A 128 -13.03 13.95 -9.15
N ASP A 129 -12.88 12.76 -8.61
CA ASP A 129 -11.61 12.02 -8.61
C ASP A 129 -11.46 11.17 -9.88
N LEU A 130 -12.57 10.60 -10.39
CA LEU A 130 -12.62 9.84 -11.64
C LEU A 130 -13.88 10.19 -12.45
N GLU A 131 -13.75 10.21 -13.78
CA GLU A 131 -14.88 10.26 -14.71
C GLU A 131 -15.26 8.86 -15.17
N CYS A 132 -16.55 8.55 -15.15
CA CYS A 132 -17.09 7.22 -15.38
C CYS A 132 -18.03 7.24 -16.59
N GLY A 133 -17.48 7.50 -17.77
CA GLY A 133 -18.26 7.67 -19.00
C GLY A 133 -17.54 7.20 -20.25
N THR A 134 -17.68 7.98 -21.33
CA THR A 134 -17.24 7.65 -22.69
C THR A 134 -16.21 8.64 -23.23
N THR A 135 -15.38 9.20 -22.33
CA THR A 135 -14.41 10.22 -22.72
C THR A 135 -13.28 9.60 -23.56
N THR A 136 -13.21 9.96 -24.85
CA THR A 136 -12.08 9.61 -25.71
C THR A 136 -10.77 10.19 -25.18
N ALA A 137 -9.73 9.37 -25.08
CA ALA A 137 -8.38 9.80 -24.76
C ALA A 137 -7.74 10.50 -25.98
N ALA A 138 -7.86 11.82 -26.03
CA ALA A 138 -7.26 12.65 -27.08
C ALA A 138 -5.97 13.31 -26.57
N LEU A 139 -4.99 13.54 -27.45
CA LEU A 139 -3.69 14.10 -27.07
C LEU A 139 -3.82 15.42 -26.30
N SER A 140 -4.70 16.32 -26.74
CA SER A 140 -4.96 17.60 -26.07
C SER A 140 -5.54 17.46 -24.66
N ARG A 141 -6.14 16.32 -24.31
CA ARG A 141 -6.69 16.07 -22.97
C ARG A 141 -5.64 15.54 -22.00
N TYR A 142 -4.59 14.90 -22.49
CA TYR A 142 -3.47 14.46 -21.66
C TYR A 142 -2.70 15.63 -21.02
N GLU A 143 -2.78 16.83 -21.59
CA GLU A 143 -2.25 18.05 -20.96
C GLU A 143 -3.00 18.45 -19.68
N LEU A 144 -4.22 17.93 -19.48
CA LEU A 144 -5.10 18.33 -18.39
C LEU A 144 -5.33 17.21 -17.36
N VAL A 145 -5.40 15.96 -17.83
CA VAL A 145 -5.76 14.78 -17.02
C VAL A 145 -5.09 13.52 -17.57
N ASP A 146 -4.92 12.52 -16.72
CA ASP A 146 -4.54 11.18 -17.13
C ASP A 146 -5.77 10.31 -17.45
N PHE A 147 -5.56 9.28 -18.27
CA PHE A 147 -6.60 8.32 -18.65
C PHE A 147 -6.27 6.92 -18.11
N SER A 148 -7.30 6.12 -17.87
CA SER A 148 -7.14 4.69 -17.62
C SER A 148 -6.65 3.97 -18.89
N LEU A 149 -6.48 2.65 -18.77
CA LEU A 149 -6.46 1.79 -19.95
C LEU A 149 -7.75 1.97 -20.76
N LEU A 150 -7.66 1.70 -22.06
CA LEU A 150 -8.81 1.74 -22.97
C LEU A 150 -9.81 0.65 -22.58
N THR A 151 -11.04 1.06 -22.23
CA THR A 151 -12.08 0.16 -21.73
C THR A 151 -13.11 -0.20 -22.79
N PHE A 152 -13.20 0.58 -23.87
CA PHE A 152 -14.13 0.35 -24.98
C PHE A 152 -13.57 0.92 -26.29
N ILE A 153 -13.90 0.27 -27.40
CA ILE A 153 -13.61 0.69 -28.78
C ILE A 153 -14.89 0.46 -29.59
N ASP A 154 -15.25 1.43 -30.43
CA ASP A 154 -16.35 1.30 -31.40
C ASP A 154 -15.87 1.04 -32.83
#